data_AF-A0AAD1W236-F1
#
_entry.id   AF-A0AAD1W236-F1
#
_cell.length_a   1.000
_cell.length_b   1.000
_cell.length_c   1.000
_cell.angle_alpha   90.00
_cell.angle_beta   90.00
_cell.angle_gamma   90.00
#
_symmetry.space_group_name_H-M   'P 1'
#
loop_
_entity.id
_entity.type
_entity.pdbx_description
1 polymer ?
#
loop_
_entity_poly.entity_id
_entity_poly.type
_entity_poly.pdbx_seq_one_letter_code
_entity_poly.pdbx_strand_id
1 'polypeptide(L)'
;MRGPEENRGIDRGQNSERYARTFPARISLSGLRWNQDLSEEEMLDMKMAWTSDHVKTVFHAGLGSIDGYLSTSIQQLDLHGGHMVVLHYFSTLFPVTEQILQDALTQSATLCTEADYSCVLSTDSYQGFSICEFGLCDPPISSSECQNGLIFCVCREGYYKSHPWDHSCKACGSGFQWKDGDCLRCPFGFSGFNCEESFLLAVVVESCVISVILAMLVVLLFHYIRIPFWSQHESN
;
A
#
# COMPACT_ATOMS: atom_id res chain seq x y z
N MET A 1 3.45 -39.03 -29.54
CA MET A 1 3.35 -37.55 -29.57
C MET A 1 3.37 -37.09 -28.13
N ARG A 2 4.46 -36.42 -27.75
CA ARG A 2 4.88 -36.11 -26.38
C ARG A 2 4.29 -34.75 -26.01
N GLY A 3 3.40 -34.70 -25.02
CA GLY A 3 2.86 -33.45 -24.47
C GLY A 3 3.91 -32.75 -23.61
N PRO A 4 3.93 -31.40 -23.52
CA PRO A 4 4.94 -30.72 -22.75
C PRO A 4 4.64 -30.80 -21.25
N GLU A 5 5.71 -31.15 -20.54
CA GLU A 5 5.85 -31.34 -19.10
C GLU A 5 5.53 -30.09 -18.28
N GLU A 6 4.87 -30.38 -17.15
CA GLU A 6 5.01 -29.76 -15.84
C GLU A 6 6.32 -28.98 -15.63
N ASN A 7 6.23 -27.65 -15.51
CA ASN A 7 7.30 -26.83 -14.96
C ASN A 7 6.86 -26.27 -13.61
N ARG A 8 6.94 -27.13 -12.58
CA ARG A 8 7.04 -26.73 -11.18
C ARG A 8 8.49 -26.29 -10.92
N GLY A 9 8.81 -25.08 -11.39
CA GLY A 9 10.12 -24.44 -11.22
C GLY A 9 10.17 -23.63 -9.94
N ILE A 10 11.08 -24.02 -9.06
CA ILE A 10 11.34 -23.52 -7.73
C ILE A 10 11.95 -22.10 -7.80
N ASP A 11 11.14 -21.08 -7.52
CA ASP A 11 11.58 -19.69 -7.26
C ASP A 11 11.97 -19.52 -5.78
N ARG A 12 12.95 -20.31 -5.30
CA ARG A 12 13.46 -20.22 -3.92
C ARG A 12 14.64 -19.25 -3.74
N GLY A 13 15.09 -18.57 -4.80
CA GLY A 13 16.26 -17.69 -4.76
C GLY A 13 15.97 -16.19 -4.65
N GLN A 14 14.79 -15.71 -5.07
CA GLN A 14 14.47 -14.27 -5.14
C GLN A 14 13.27 -13.84 -4.28
N ASN A 15 12.60 -14.77 -3.60
CA ASN A 15 11.45 -14.46 -2.74
C ASN A 15 11.80 -14.22 -1.26
N SER A 16 13.08 -14.37 -0.87
CA SER A 16 13.51 -14.15 0.52
C SER A 16 13.56 -12.66 0.90
N GLU A 17 13.75 -11.75 -0.06
CA GLU A 17 13.84 -10.31 0.19
C GLU A 17 12.46 -9.63 0.28
N ARG A 18 11.38 -10.31 -0.13
CA ARG A 18 10.03 -9.70 -0.16
C ARG A 18 9.23 -9.87 1.13
N TYR A 19 9.72 -10.63 2.10
CA TYR A 19 9.01 -10.89 3.34
C TYR A 19 10.00 -10.93 4.51
N ALA A 20 10.53 -9.77 4.88
CA ALA A 20 11.28 -9.56 6.11
C ALA A 20 10.43 -8.79 7.12
N ARG A 21 10.55 -9.16 8.41
CA ARG A 21 10.13 -8.28 9.49
C ARG A 21 10.99 -7.03 9.44
N THR A 22 10.36 -5.87 9.37
CA THR A 22 11.03 -4.58 9.26
C THR A 22 10.72 -3.74 10.48
N PHE A 23 11.74 -3.36 11.22
CA PHE A 23 11.64 -2.48 12.38
C PHE A 23 12.25 -1.12 12.03
N PRO A 24 11.42 -0.09 11.79
CA PRO A 24 11.92 1.23 11.50
C PRO A 24 12.25 1.98 12.79
N ALA A 25 13.28 2.83 12.73
CA ALA A 25 13.64 3.71 13.83
C ALA A 25 14.17 5.06 13.35
N ARG A 26 13.88 6.10 14.13
CA ARG A 26 14.46 7.42 14.00
C ARG A 26 15.66 7.52 14.92
N ILE A 27 16.75 8.03 14.39
CA ILE A 27 18.01 8.18 15.13
C ILE A 27 18.40 9.65 15.13
N SER A 28 18.74 10.20 16.30
CA SER A 28 19.32 11.54 16.41
C SER A 28 20.78 11.55 15.99
N LEU A 29 21.12 12.42 15.03
CA LEU A 29 22.48 12.64 14.54
C LEU A 29 23.32 13.52 15.49
N SER A 30 22.72 14.09 16.54
CA SER A 30 23.40 14.96 17.49
C SER A 30 24.56 14.28 18.24
N GLY A 31 24.58 12.94 18.28
CA GLY A 31 25.66 12.15 18.88
C GLY A 31 26.83 11.85 17.93
N LEU A 32 26.71 12.13 16.64
CA LEU A 32 27.77 11.87 15.66
C LEU A 32 28.77 13.03 15.62
N ARG A 33 30.03 12.79 16.05
CA ARG A 33 31.11 13.77 15.92
C ARG A 33 31.77 13.67 14.54
N TRP A 34 31.64 14.74 13.75
CA TRP A 34 32.16 14.81 12.39
C TRP A 34 33.63 15.22 12.35
N ASN A 35 34.41 14.63 11.44
CA ASN A 35 35.74 15.14 11.11
C ASN A 35 35.58 16.48 10.36
N GLN A 36 36.24 17.54 10.84
CA GLN A 36 36.07 18.92 10.35
C GLN A 36 36.99 19.28 9.17
N ASP A 37 37.83 18.34 8.69
CA ASP A 37 38.87 18.60 7.69
C ASP A 37 38.41 18.48 6.20
N LEU A 38 37.11 18.42 5.91
CA LEU A 38 36.57 18.25 4.54
C LEU A 38 35.83 19.51 4.03
N SER A 39 35.89 19.77 2.72
CA SER A 39 35.22 20.90 2.05
C SER A 39 33.69 20.74 2.05
N GLU A 40 32.89 21.81 2.19
CA GLU A 40 31.44 21.70 2.50
C GLU A 40 30.60 20.84 1.52
N GLU A 41 30.89 20.85 0.22
CA GLU A 41 30.15 20.09 -0.81
C GLU A 41 30.64 18.64 -0.95
N GLU A 42 31.95 18.39 -1.01
CA GLU A 42 32.50 17.02 -1.05
C GLU A 42 32.28 16.30 0.29
N MET A 43 32.16 17.09 1.37
CA MET A 43 31.81 16.61 2.69
C MET A 43 30.40 16.05 2.70
N LEU A 44 29.39 16.55 1.98
CA LEU A 44 28.02 16.06 2.17
C LEU A 44 27.89 14.58 1.76
N ASP A 45 28.22 14.24 0.52
CA ASP A 45 28.08 12.86 0.01
C ASP A 45 29.06 11.90 0.70
N MET A 46 30.30 12.31 0.96
CA MET A 46 31.28 11.49 1.69
C MET A 46 30.85 11.28 3.15
N LYS A 47 30.30 12.30 3.80
CA LYS A 47 29.76 12.25 5.16
C LYS A 47 28.52 11.36 5.21
N MET A 48 27.62 11.46 4.23
CA MET A 48 26.46 10.58 4.12
C MET A 48 26.89 9.11 3.95
N ALA A 49 27.84 8.84 3.05
CA ALA A 49 28.34 7.50 2.78
C ALA A 49 29.05 6.90 4.01
N TRP A 50 29.95 7.65 4.64
CA TRP A 50 30.63 7.21 5.86
C TRP A 50 29.65 6.99 7.01
N THR A 51 28.70 7.91 7.23
CA THR A 51 27.66 7.74 8.26
C THR A 51 26.85 6.49 8.01
N SER A 52 26.53 6.24 6.75
CA SER A 52 25.73 5.10 6.37
C SER A 52 26.42 3.78 6.69
N ASP A 53 27.68 3.66 6.29
CA ASP A 53 28.51 2.48 6.56
C ASP A 53 28.77 2.29 8.07
N HIS A 54 29.08 3.38 8.76
CA HIS A 54 29.34 3.36 10.19
C HIS A 54 28.12 2.93 11.00
N VAL A 55 26.96 3.54 10.73
CA VAL A 55 25.70 3.19 11.39
C VAL A 55 25.32 1.74 11.15
N LYS A 56 25.47 1.25 9.91
CA LYS A 56 25.24 -0.16 9.60
C LYS A 56 26.13 -1.09 10.40
N THR A 57 27.43 -0.76 10.52
CA THR A 57 28.40 -1.55 11.28
C THR A 57 28.04 -1.61 12.76
N VAL A 58 27.67 -0.47 13.35
CA VAL A 58 27.26 -0.38 14.75
C VAL A 58 26.00 -1.23 15.02
N PHE A 59 24.96 -1.13 14.18
CA PHE A 59 23.76 -1.94 14.34
C PHE A 59 24.00 -3.42 14.03
N HIS A 60 24.88 -3.75 13.10
CA HIS A 60 25.27 -5.14 12.87
C HIS A 60 25.93 -5.74 14.11
N ALA A 61 26.77 -4.99 14.82
CA ALA A 61 27.38 -5.45 16.08
C ALA A 61 26.34 -5.61 17.20
N GLY A 62 25.38 -4.68 17.32
CA GLY A 62 24.35 -4.72 18.38
C GLY A 62 23.21 -5.71 18.13
N LEU A 63 22.76 -5.84 16.88
CA LEU A 63 21.59 -6.64 16.51
C LEU A 63 21.95 -7.97 15.84
N GLY A 64 23.19 -8.14 15.37
CA GLY A 64 23.62 -9.33 14.65
C GLY A 64 23.64 -10.61 15.49
N SER A 65 23.57 -10.50 16.82
CA SER A 65 23.43 -11.62 17.74
C SER A 65 21.98 -12.11 17.87
N ILE A 66 20.99 -11.34 17.39
CA ILE A 66 19.58 -11.72 17.42
C ILE A 66 19.30 -12.70 16.28
N ASP A 67 18.69 -13.83 16.63
CA ASP A 67 18.30 -14.83 15.65
C ASP A 67 17.39 -14.24 14.56
N GLY A 68 17.78 -14.49 13.31
CA GLY A 68 17.06 -14.02 12.14
C GLY A 68 17.44 -12.60 11.70
N TYR A 69 18.40 -11.92 12.31
CA TYR A 69 18.91 -10.65 11.77
C TYR A 69 19.43 -10.84 10.33
N LEU A 70 18.99 -9.97 9.42
CA LEU A 70 19.40 -9.99 8.02
C LEU A 70 20.32 -8.81 7.70
N SER A 71 19.86 -7.59 7.95
CA SER A 71 20.63 -6.38 7.65
C SER A 71 19.98 -5.12 8.25
N THR A 72 20.73 -4.03 8.22
CA THR A 72 20.22 -2.67 8.46
C THR A 72 20.40 -1.85 7.18
N SER A 73 19.36 -1.13 6.76
CA SER A 73 19.42 -0.14 5.69
C SER A 73 19.06 1.25 6.20
N ILE A 74 19.45 2.26 5.42
CA ILE A 74 19.21 3.67 5.72
C ILE A 74 18.40 4.21 4.55
N GLN A 75 17.21 4.71 4.86
CA GLN A 75 16.26 5.11 3.82
C GLN A 75 16.22 6.62 3.61
N GLN A 76 16.30 7.39 4.70
CA GLN A 76 16.28 8.84 4.62
C GLN A 76 17.25 9.41 5.65
N LEU A 77 18.17 10.25 5.16
CA LEU A 77 19.10 11.01 5.97
C LEU A 77 18.73 12.48 5.87
N ASP A 78 18.04 13.00 6.88
CA ASP A 78 17.73 14.42 6.96
C ASP A 78 18.81 15.13 7.78
N LEU A 79 19.83 15.60 7.08
CA LEU A 79 20.94 16.34 7.68
C LEU A 79 20.51 17.68 8.27
N HIS A 80 19.39 18.27 7.84
CA HIS A 80 18.88 19.54 8.35
C HIS A 80 18.00 19.34 9.59
N GLY A 81 17.19 18.28 9.60
CA GLY A 81 16.38 17.86 10.74
C GLY A 81 17.18 17.20 11.86
N GLY A 82 18.45 16.85 11.63
CA GLY A 82 19.31 16.22 12.63
C GLY A 82 18.90 14.78 12.95
N HIS A 83 18.14 14.13 12.06
CA HIS A 83 17.65 12.76 12.24
C HIS A 83 17.85 11.90 11.00
N MET A 84 18.01 10.60 11.22
CA MET A 84 18.04 9.59 10.14
C MET A 84 17.05 8.48 10.42
N VAL A 85 16.51 7.89 9.36
CA VAL A 85 15.61 6.74 9.42
C VAL A 85 16.36 5.49 9.00
N VAL A 86 16.46 4.54 9.94
CA VAL A 86 17.01 3.21 9.71
C VAL A 86 15.90 2.18 9.63
N LEU A 87 16.12 1.15 8.83
CA LEU A 87 15.27 -0.02 8.73
C LEU A 87 16.10 -1.25 9.11
N HIS A 88 15.68 -1.98 10.14
CA HIS A 88 16.28 -3.26 10.49
C HIS A 88 15.43 -4.40 9.93
N TYR A 89 16.05 -5.29 9.17
CA TYR A 89 15.39 -6.43 8.54
C TYR A 89 15.72 -7.71 9.29
N PHE A 90 14.68 -8.48 9.57
CA PHE A 90 14.78 -9.80 10.17
C PHE A 90 13.99 -10.82 9.35
N SER A 91 14.45 -12.06 9.36
CA SER A 91 13.75 -13.18 8.75
C SER A 91 12.40 -13.39 9.42
N THR A 92 11.37 -13.64 8.60
CA THR A 92 10.02 -13.97 9.06
C THR A 92 9.94 -15.30 9.81
N LEU A 93 10.97 -16.14 9.72
CA LEU A 93 11.06 -17.43 10.42
C LEU A 93 11.26 -17.29 11.93
N PHE A 94 11.75 -16.13 12.40
CA PHE A 94 12.00 -15.88 13.80
C PHE A 94 10.97 -14.87 14.36
N PRO A 95 10.42 -15.11 15.57
CA PRO A 95 9.40 -14.25 16.17
C PRO A 95 10.04 -13.05 16.90
N VAL A 96 10.79 -12.23 16.16
CA VAL A 96 11.40 -11.00 16.69
C VAL A 96 10.30 -9.97 17.00
N THR A 97 10.41 -9.26 18.12
CA THR A 97 9.48 -8.21 18.57
C THR A 97 10.24 -6.91 18.85
N GLU A 98 9.51 -5.80 18.98
CA GLU A 98 10.07 -4.50 19.34
C GLU A 98 10.79 -4.55 20.70
N GLN A 99 10.30 -5.38 21.64
CA GLN A 99 10.91 -5.55 22.96
C GLN A 99 12.26 -6.25 22.88
N ILE A 100 12.38 -7.33 22.09
CA ILE A 100 13.66 -8.02 21.86
C ILE A 100 14.69 -7.04 21.28
N LEU A 101 14.24 -6.17 20.37
CA LEU A 101 15.08 -5.16 19.76
C LEU A 101 15.54 -4.12 20.80
N GLN A 102 14.63 -3.60 21.62
CA GLN A 102 14.97 -2.66 22.70
C GLN A 102 15.94 -3.25 23.72
N ASP A 103 15.78 -4.52 24.10
CA ASP A 103 16.66 -5.19 25.06
C ASP A 103 18.08 -5.33 24.48
N ALA A 104 18.20 -5.79 23.23
CA ALA A 104 19.48 -5.91 22.55
C ALA A 104 20.18 -4.57 22.36
N LEU A 105 19.43 -3.53 21.98
CA LEU A 105 19.96 -2.17 21.83
C LEU A 105 20.44 -1.61 23.17
N THR A 106 19.64 -1.77 24.24
CA THR A 106 20.02 -1.33 25.59
C THR A 106 21.28 -2.03 26.06
N GLN A 107 21.42 -3.35 25.81
CA GLN A 107 22.62 -4.09 26.14
C GLN A 107 23.82 -3.60 25.33
N SER A 108 23.66 -3.39 24.03
CA SER A 108 24.72 -2.88 23.16
C SER A 108 25.15 -1.45 23.53
N ALA A 109 24.23 -0.62 24.03
CA ALA A 109 24.52 0.72 24.50
C ALA A 109 25.45 0.74 25.72
N THR A 110 25.36 -0.27 26.61
CA THR A 110 26.27 -0.36 27.79
C THR A 110 27.73 -0.67 27.42
N LEU A 111 27.95 -1.23 26.23
CA LEU A 111 29.29 -1.52 25.71
C LEU A 111 29.92 -0.29 25.06
N CYS A 112 29.15 0.77 24.82
CA CYS A 112 29.69 2.05 24.39
C CYS A 112 30.41 2.73 25.55
N THR A 113 31.72 2.88 25.45
CA THR A 113 32.49 3.76 26.33
C THR A 113 32.52 5.18 25.77
N GLU A 114 32.53 6.20 26.63
CA GLU A 114 32.65 7.65 26.30
C GLU A 114 33.79 8.00 25.30
N ALA A 115 34.79 7.12 25.16
CA ALA A 115 35.92 7.27 24.26
C ALA A 115 35.63 6.82 22.80
N ASP A 116 34.51 6.16 22.56
CA ASP A 116 34.11 5.70 21.24
C ASP A 116 33.31 6.82 20.56
N TYR A 117 33.89 7.45 19.54
CA TYR A 117 33.42 8.68 18.89
C TYR A 117 32.05 8.56 18.19
N SER A 118 31.33 7.44 18.39
CA SER A 118 30.34 6.95 17.44
C SER A 118 29.20 6.11 18.04
N CYS A 119 28.91 6.22 19.33
CA CYS A 119 27.79 5.48 19.92
C CYS A 119 26.43 6.08 19.52
N VAL A 120 25.97 5.72 18.32
CA VAL A 120 24.63 5.97 17.78
C VAL A 120 23.55 5.13 18.51
N LEU A 121 23.98 4.19 19.36
CA LEU A 121 23.13 3.29 20.14
C LEU A 121 22.70 3.88 21.50
N SER A 122 22.97 5.16 21.78
CA SER A 122 22.47 5.75 23.03
C SER A 122 20.95 5.69 23.02
N THR A 123 20.35 5.19 24.11
CA THR A 123 18.91 4.98 24.24
C THR A 123 18.10 6.25 24.00
N ASP A 124 18.68 7.42 24.29
CA ASP A 124 18.05 8.73 24.07
C ASP A 124 18.05 9.15 22.59
N SER A 125 18.92 8.55 21.77
CA SER A 125 19.03 8.85 20.35
C SER A 125 18.22 7.91 19.45
N TYR A 126 17.80 6.74 19.95
CA TYR A 126 17.07 5.73 19.19
C TYR A 126 15.58 5.70 19.53
N GLN A 127 14.73 5.97 18.53
CA GLN A 127 13.27 5.89 18.67
C GLN A 127 12.68 4.95 17.61
N GLY A 128 12.41 3.70 18.01
CA GLY A 128 11.63 2.77 17.21
C GLY A 128 10.17 3.24 17.04
N PHE A 129 9.57 2.95 15.89
CA PHE A 129 8.18 3.29 15.61
C PHE A 129 7.49 2.21 14.76
N SER A 130 6.18 2.32 14.56
CA SER A 130 5.45 1.28 13.83
C SER A 130 5.72 1.37 12.33
N ILE A 131 5.91 0.23 11.67
CA ILE A 131 6.02 0.15 10.21
C ILE A 131 4.79 0.68 9.46
N CYS A 132 3.64 0.80 10.15
CA CYS A 132 2.43 1.42 9.61
C CYS A 132 2.58 2.93 9.35
N GLU A 133 3.48 3.61 10.06
CA GLU A 133 3.77 5.04 9.84
C GLU A 133 4.54 5.28 8.53
N PHE A 134 5.06 4.21 7.91
CA PHE A 134 5.88 4.28 6.71
C PHE A 134 5.07 4.43 5.40
N GLY A 135 3.73 4.34 5.47
CA GLY A 135 2.86 4.60 4.31
C GLY A 135 2.94 3.55 3.19
N LEU A 136 3.20 2.29 3.53
CA LEU A 136 3.36 1.19 2.56
C LEU A 136 2.04 0.67 1.98
N CYS A 137 0.90 0.94 2.62
CA CYS A 137 -0.43 0.59 2.14
C CYS A 137 -1.12 1.82 1.54
N ASP A 138 -2.01 1.62 0.55
CA ASP A 138 -2.75 2.71 -0.10
C ASP A 138 -4.01 3.10 0.70
N PRO A 139 -4.04 4.25 1.42
CA PRO A 139 -5.10 4.56 2.39
C PRO A 139 -6.54 4.63 1.86
N PRO A 140 -6.83 5.13 0.65
CA PRO A 140 -8.18 5.18 0.09
C PRO A 140 -8.82 3.79 -0.09
N ILE A 141 -8.02 2.76 -0.37
CA ILE A 141 -8.50 1.44 -0.79
C ILE A 141 -8.13 0.31 0.19
N SER A 142 -7.26 0.61 1.16
CA SER A 142 -6.80 -0.35 2.16
C SER A 142 -6.64 0.30 3.53
N SER A 143 -6.61 -0.54 4.58
CA SER A 143 -6.18 -0.18 5.93
C SER A 143 -4.90 -0.94 6.26
N SER A 144 -4.03 -0.36 7.07
CA SER A 144 -2.80 -1.01 7.51
C SER A 144 -2.99 -1.63 8.90
N GLU A 145 -2.57 -2.89 9.02
CA GLU A 145 -2.43 -3.59 10.29
C GLU A 145 -0.95 -3.95 10.46
N CYS A 146 -0.37 -3.60 11.60
CA CYS A 146 1.05 -3.85 11.86
C CYS A 146 1.26 -4.58 13.18
N GLN A 147 2.18 -5.53 13.17
CA GLN A 147 2.54 -6.29 14.36
C GLN A 147 3.96 -6.85 14.23
N ASN A 148 4.82 -6.57 15.22
CA ASN A 148 6.15 -7.16 15.35
C ASN A 148 6.99 -7.01 14.06
N GLY A 149 7.03 -5.80 13.52
CA GLY A 149 7.71 -5.49 12.25
C GLY A 149 7.07 -6.08 10.98
N LEU A 150 5.88 -6.66 11.07
CA LEU A 150 5.11 -7.07 9.89
C LEU A 150 4.02 -6.04 9.57
N ILE A 151 3.74 -5.91 8.28
CA ILE A 151 2.65 -5.09 7.78
C ILE A 151 1.69 -5.93 6.93
N PHE A 152 0.41 -5.77 7.19
CA PHE A 152 -0.69 -6.37 6.47
C PHE A 152 -1.59 -5.24 5.96
N CYS A 153 -1.64 -5.08 4.63
CA CYS A 153 -2.61 -4.17 4.03
C CYS A 153 -3.92 -4.93 3.86
N VAL A 154 -4.97 -4.56 4.59
CA VAL A 154 -6.30 -5.17 4.49
C VAL A 154 -7.12 -4.35 3.49
N CYS A 155 -7.64 -5.01 2.45
CA CYS A 155 -8.43 -4.32 1.45
C CYS A 155 -9.80 -3.94 2.02
N ARG A 156 -10.24 -2.72 1.71
CA ARG A 156 -11.59 -2.25 2.04
C ARG A 156 -12.62 -2.98 1.20
N GLU A 157 -13.88 -2.85 1.59
CA GLU A 157 -15.00 -3.46 0.88
C GLU A 157 -15.00 -3.13 -0.62
N GLY A 158 -15.19 -4.15 -1.46
CA GLY A 158 -15.12 -4.03 -2.92
C GLY A 158 -13.73 -4.05 -3.54
N TYR A 159 -12.68 -4.02 -2.72
CA TYR A 159 -11.31 -4.20 -3.17
C TYR A 159 -10.78 -5.58 -2.76
N TYR A 160 -9.82 -6.08 -3.52
CA TYR A 160 -9.20 -7.37 -3.27
C TYR A 160 -7.74 -7.38 -3.68
N LYS A 161 -7.02 -8.43 -3.27
CA LYS A 161 -5.63 -8.66 -3.66
C LYS A 161 -5.53 -9.75 -4.72
N SER A 162 -4.51 -9.69 -5.57
CA SER A 162 -4.20 -10.82 -6.45
C SER A 162 -3.61 -11.98 -5.66
N HIS A 163 -2.75 -11.67 -4.69
CA HIS A 163 -2.21 -12.61 -3.73
C HIS A 163 -2.42 -12.13 -2.29
N PRO A 164 -2.61 -13.04 -1.32
CA PRO A 164 -2.82 -12.67 0.09
C PRO A 164 -1.74 -11.71 0.65
N TRP A 165 -0.52 -11.85 0.14
CA TRP A 165 0.67 -11.14 0.58
C TRP A 165 0.95 -9.85 -0.19
N ASP A 166 0.11 -9.46 -1.15
CA ASP A 166 0.29 -8.18 -1.85
C ASP A 166 0.05 -7.01 -0.88
N HIS A 167 0.82 -5.94 -1.02
CA HIS A 167 0.59 -4.68 -0.28
C HIS A 167 -0.42 -3.76 -0.97
N SER A 168 -0.74 -4.04 -2.23
CA SER A 168 -1.73 -3.29 -3.00
C SER A 168 -3.05 -4.02 -3.10
N CYS A 169 -4.12 -3.23 -3.12
CA CYS A 169 -5.47 -3.67 -3.39
C CYS A 169 -5.89 -3.19 -4.78
N LYS A 170 -6.85 -3.87 -5.39
CA LYS A 170 -7.44 -3.48 -6.67
C LYS A 170 -8.94 -3.71 -6.66
N ALA A 171 -9.64 -2.96 -7.49
CA ALA A 171 -11.07 -3.17 -7.74
C ALA A 171 -11.27 -4.15 -8.91
N CYS A 172 -12.48 -4.67 -9.04
CA CYS A 172 -12.88 -5.34 -10.26
C CYS A 172 -12.96 -4.36 -11.43
N GLY A 173 -12.83 -4.89 -12.66
CA GLY A 173 -12.97 -4.08 -13.87
C GLY A 173 -14.39 -3.53 -14.04
N SER A 174 -14.57 -2.60 -14.97
CA SER A 174 -15.85 -1.95 -15.24
C SER A 174 -16.98 -2.97 -15.49
N GLY A 175 -18.11 -2.79 -14.79
CA GLY A 175 -19.28 -3.69 -14.89
C GLY A 175 -19.16 -4.97 -14.06
N PHE A 176 -18.18 -5.05 -13.17
CA PHE A 176 -18.02 -6.13 -12.20
C PHE A 176 -17.86 -5.57 -10.78
N GLN A 177 -18.32 -6.33 -9.79
CA GLN A 177 -18.12 -6.07 -8.35
C GLN A 177 -17.36 -7.22 -7.72
N TRP A 178 -16.59 -6.93 -6.68
CA TRP A 178 -15.96 -7.97 -5.89
C TRP A 178 -16.96 -8.53 -4.87
N LYS A 179 -17.36 -9.79 -5.07
CA LYS A 179 -18.31 -10.44 -4.18
C LYS A 179 -18.06 -11.95 -4.16
N ASP A 180 -18.18 -12.56 -2.98
CA ASP A 180 -17.99 -14.00 -2.78
C ASP A 180 -16.62 -14.53 -3.25
N GLY A 181 -15.59 -13.70 -3.20
CA GLY A 181 -14.22 -14.07 -3.58
C GLY A 181 -13.95 -14.04 -5.09
N ASP A 182 -14.85 -13.47 -5.89
CA ASP A 182 -14.66 -13.33 -7.33
C ASP A 182 -15.22 -11.98 -7.85
N CYS A 183 -14.78 -11.60 -9.06
CA CYS A 183 -15.36 -10.47 -9.78
C CYS A 183 -16.63 -10.92 -10.51
N LEU A 184 -17.78 -10.63 -9.91
CA LEU A 184 -19.10 -10.96 -10.46
C LEU A 184 -19.64 -9.81 -11.30
N ARG A 185 -20.30 -10.15 -12.42
CA ARG A 185 -20.92 -9.17 -13.30
C ARG A 185 -22.03 -8.41 -12.58
N CYS A 186 -22.09 -7.09 -12.79
CA CYS A 186 -23.16 -6.27 -12.25
C CYS A 186 -24.54 -6.70 -12.79
N PRO A 187 -25.59 -6.60 -11.96
CA PRO A 187 -26.95 -6.82 -12.43
C PRO A 187 -27.33 -5.80 -13.51
N PHE A 188 -28.32 -6.17 -14.34
CA PHE A 188 -28.77 -5.30 -15.42
C PHE A 188 -29.18 -3.92 -14.91
N GLY A 189 -28.69 -2.87 -15.56
CA GLY A 189 -28.98 -1.48 -15.18
C GLY A 189 -28.01 -0.86 -14.17
N PHE A 190 -27.05 -1.63 -13.64
CA PHE A 190 -26.06 -1.15 -12.68
C PHE A 190 -24.62 -1.15 -13.26
N SER A 191 -23.83 -0.15 -12.88
CA SER A 191 -22.43 0.07 -13.30
C SER A 191 -21.61 0.73 -12.18
N GLY A 192 -20.38 1.17 -12.49
CA GLY A 192 -19.51 1.86 -11.54
C GLY A 192 -18.77 0.92 -10.58
N PHE A 193 -18.08 1.51 -9.60
CA PHE A 193 -17.42 0.77 -8.52
C PHE A 193 -18.48 0.00 -7.72
N ASN A 194 -18.28 -1.31 -7.55
CA ASN A 194 -19.20 -2.23 -6.88
C ASN A 194 -20.67 -2.18 -7.35
N CYS A 195 -20.92 -1.81 -8.61
CA CYS A 195 -22.28 -1.72 -9.14
C CYS A 195 -23.18 -0.72 -8.40
N GLU A 196 -22.64 0.34 -7.81
CA GLU A 196 -23.41 1.35 -7.08
C GLU A 196 -24.15 2.35 -7.99
N GLU A 197 -23.76 2.46 -9.25
CA GLU A 197 -24.37 3.41 -10.18
C GLU A 197 -25.55 2.78 -10.91
N SER A 198 -26.75 3.37 -10.81
CA SER A 198 -27.97 2.88 -11.46
C SER A 198 -28.34 3.65 -12.74
N PHE A 199 -27.38 4.35 -13.36
CA PHE A 199 -27.65 5.26 -14.49
C PHE A 199 -28.32 4.56 -15.68
N LEU A 200 -27.86 3.35 -16.01
CA LEU A 200 -28.42 2.59 -17.12
C LEU A 200 -29.88 2.20 -16.84
N LEU A 201 -30.21 1.81 -15.61
CA LEU A 201 -31.60 1.53 -15.23
C LEU A 201 -32.48 2.78 -15.37
N ALA A 202 -32.02 3.92 -14.86
CA ALA A 202 -32.76 5.18 -14.93
C ALA A 202 -33.07 5.58 -16.39
N VAL A 203 -32.07 5.51 -17.27
CA VAL A 203 -32.25 5.84 -18.70
C VAL A 203 -33.27 4.92 -19.37
N VAL A 204 -33.25 3.62 -19.06
CA VAL A 204 -34.21 2.66 -19.63
C VAL A 204 -35.64 2.99 -19.18
N VAL A 205 -35.84 3.27 -17.89
CA VAL A 205 -37.17 3.62 -17.35
C VAL A 205 -37.69 4.92 -17.99
N GLU A 206 -36.87 5.97 -18.04
CA GLU A 206 -37.24 7.25 -18.66
C GLU A 206 -37.59 7.07 -20.15
N SER A 207 -36.80 6.30 -20.89
CA SER A 207 -37.07 6.00 -22.30
C SER A 207 -38.41 5.29 -22.50
N CYS A 208 -38.74 4.32 -21.64
CA CYS A 208 -40.02 3.61 -21.71
C CYS A 208 -41.21 4.55 -21.44
N VAL A 209 -41.10 5.42 -20.43
CA VAL A 209 -42.14 6.39 -20.07
C VAL A 209 -42.38 7.38 -21.22
N ILE A 210 -41.32 7.94 -21.78
CA ILE A 210 -41.40 8.88 -22.92
C ILE A 210 -42.01 8.18 -24.15
N SER A 211 -41.61 6.93 -24.42
CA SER A 211 -42.13 6.16 -25.55
C SER A 211 -43.65 5.94 -25.44
N VAL A 212 -44.13 5.57 -24.26
CA VAL A 212 -45.57 5.38 -24.01
C VAL A 212 -46.34 6.69 -24.17
N ILE A 213 -45.83 7.80 -23.63
CA ILE A 213 -46.47 9.12 -23.75
C ILE A 213 -46.56 9.54 -25.22
N LEU A 214 -45.45 9.42 -25.97
CA LEU A 214 -45.41 9.78 -27.39
C LEU A 214 -46.40 8.93 -28.20
N ALA A 215 -46.44 7.61 -27.96
CA ALA A 215 -47.38 6.72 -28.64
C ALA A 215 -48.85 7.12 -28.36
N MET A 216 -49.18 7.46 -27.12
CA MET A 216 -50.52 7.94 -26.75
C MET A 216 -50.89 9.24 -27.47
N LEU A 217 -49.95 10.20 -27.55
CA LEU A 217 -50.17 11.46 -28.27
C LEU A 217 -50.40 11.23 -29.77
N VAL A 218 -49.66 10.31 -30.40
CA VAL A 218 -49.86 9.96 -31.81
C VAL A 218 -51.23 9.34 -32.04
N VAL A 219 -51.68 8.44 -31.17
CA VAL A 219 -53.02 7.83 -31.25
C VAL A 219 -54.11 8.90 -31.10
N LEU A 220 -53.98 9.81 -30.12
CA LEU A 220 -54.93 10.91 -29.92
C LEU A 220 -54.98 11.86 -31.13
N LEU A 221 -53.81 12.22 -31.67
CA LEU A 221 -53.72 13.05 -32.86
C LEU A 221 -54.36 12.37 -34.08
N PHE A 222 -54.15 11.06 -34.24
CA PHE A 222 -54.79 10.30 -35.31
C PHE A 222 -56.32 10.29 -35.18
N HIS A 223 -56.84 10.08 -33.96
CA HIS A 223 -58.28 10.21 -33.71
C HIS A 223 -58.78 11.64 -34.00
N TYR A 224 -58.06 12.66 -33.56
CA TYR A 224 -58.41 14.06 -33.79
C TYR A 224 -58.40 14.44 -35.28
N ILE A 225 -57.53 13.86 -36.11
CA ILE A 225 -57.52 14.12 -37.57
C ILE A 225 -58.61 13.30 -38.30
N ARG A 226 -58.96 12.13 -37.79
CA ARG A 226 -60.03 11.28 -38.34
C ARG A 226 -61.44 11.84 -38.09
N ILE A 227 -61.65 12.53 -36.96
CA ILE A 227 -62.94 13.16 -36.60
C ILE A 227 -63.39 14.27 -37.58
N PRO A 228 -62.56 15.26 -37.98
CA PRO A 228 -62.97 16.34 -38.89
C PRO A 228 -63.28 15.82 -40.30
N PHE A 229 -62.68 14.71 -40.75
CA PHE A 229 -62.96 14.13 -42.06
C PHE A 229 -64.39 13.56 -42.17
N TRP A 230 -64.96 13.05 -41.07
CA TRP A 230 -66.35 12.56 -41.07
C TRP A 230 -67.39 13.68 -40.90
N SER A 231 -67.03 14.83 -40.31
CA SER A 231 -67.98 15.94 -40.15
C SER A 231 -68.28 16.72 -41.44
N GLN A 232 -67.46 16.55 -42.49
CA GLN A 232 -67.65 17.25 -43.77
C GLN A 232 -68.56 16.50 -44.76
N HIS A 233 -68.97 15.26 -44.47
CA HIS A 233 -69.76 14.43 -45.39
C HIS A 233 -71.27 14.41 -45.08
N GLU A 234 -71.70 15.15 -44.06
CA GLU A 234 -73.10 15.22 -43.60
C GLU A 234 -73.70 16.64 -43.77
N SER A 235 -73.32 17.34 -44.85
CA SER A 235 -73.98 18.59 -45.28
C SER A 235 -74.15 18.72 -46.80
N ASN A 236 -74.41 17.60 -47.48
CA ASN A 236 -74.81 17.60 -48.90
C ASN A 236 -76.29 17.23 -49.01
#